data_AF-A0A316JUK9-F1
#
_entry.id   AF-A0A316JUK9-F1
#
_cell.length_a   1.000
_cell.length_b   1.000
_cell.length_c   1.000
_cell.angle_alpha   90.00
_cell.angle_beta   90.00
_cell.angle_gamma   90.00
#
_symmetry.space_group_name_H-M   'P 1'
#
loop_
_entity.id
_entity.type
_entity.pdbx_description
1 polymer ?
#
loop_
_entity_poly.entity_id
_entity_poly.type
_entity_poly.pdbx_seq_one_letter_code
_entity_poly.pdbx_strand_id
1 'polypeptide(L)' 'MKISIEWLDDTYDCETCGSSWAEGALVYIDGLLVLDLQPSAHCYNGVSYQEGDVYQRILEHLGHGVEQH' A
#
# COMPACT_ATOMS: atom_id res chain seq x y z
N MET A 1 -17.85 -12.78 -2.18
CA MET A 1 -16.53 -12.16 -2.03
C MET A 1 -16.72 -10.76 -1.48
N LYS A 2 -16.21 -10.52 -0.27
CA LYS A 2 -16.13 -9.21 0.36
C LYS A 2 -14.65 -8.87 0.54
N ILE A 3 -14.27 -7.68 0.10
CA ILE A 3 -12.92 -7.16 0.26
C ILE A 3 -12.96 -6.12 1.38
N SER A 4 -12.05 -6.24 2.34
CA SER A 4 -11.81 -5.24 3.39
C SER A 4 -10.40 -4.71 3.21
N ILE A 5 -10.25 -3.39 3.28
CA ILE A 5 -8.95 -2.72 3.20
C ILE A 5 -8.76 -1.97 4.51
N GLU A 6 -7.66 -2.26 5.19
CA GLU A 6 -7.18 -1.51 6.33
C GLU A 6 -6.04 -0.62 5.84
N TRP A 7 -6.28 0.68 5.77
CA TRP A 7 -5.27 1.64 5.32
C TRP A 7 -4.25 1.88 6.43
N LEU A 8 -2.98 1.93 6.01
CA LEU A 8 -1.83 2.14 6.87
C LEU A 8 -1.10 3.40 6.42
N ASP A 9 -0.42 4.00 7.38
CA ASP A 9 0.53 5.06 7.14
C ASP A 9 1.79 4.87 8.00
N ASP A 10 2.88 5.46 7.51
CA ASP A 10 4.12 5.61 8.25
C ASP A 10 4.70 7.02 8.04
N THR A 11 5.38 7.50 9.06
CA THR A 11 6.07 8.79 9.04
C THR A 11 7.49 8.65 9.53
N TYR A 12 8.41 9.29 8.82
CA TYR A 12 9.80 9.33 9.22
C TYR A 12 10.31 10.76 9.15
N ASP A 13 10.67 11.30 10.31
CA ASP A 13 11.23 12.63 10.44
C ASP A 13 12.76 12.56 10.54
N CYS A 14 13.44 13.21 9.60
CA CYS A 14 14.88 13.28 9.53
C CYS A 14 15.33 14.72 9.69
N GLU A 15 16.19 14.99 10.68
CA GLU A 15 16.70 16.34 10.93
C GLU A 15 17.43 16.96 9.72
N THR A 16 17.98 16.14 8.82
CA THR A 16 18.70 16.60 7.63
C THR A 16 17.81 16.71 6.39
N CYS A 17 16.87 15.77 6.22
CA CYS A 17 16.10 15.64 4.98
C CYS A 17 14.65 16.13 5.12
N GLY A 18 14.22 16.47 6.33
CA GLY A 18 12.84 16.75 6.67
C GLY A 18 12.00 15.49 6.86
N SER A 19 10.69 15.68 6.93
CA SER A 19 9.73 14.60 7.14
C SER A 19 9.34 13.91 5.84
N SER A 20 9.14 12.60 5.91
CA SER A 20 8.62 11.75 4.84
C SER A 20 7.39 11.00 5.32
N TRP A 21 6.50 10.70 4.38
CA TRP A 21 5.22 10.03 4.58
C TRP A 21 5.12 8.88 3.60
N ALA A 22 4.56 7.75 4.04
CA ALA A 22 4.28 6.60 3.20
C ALA A 22 2.93 6.01 3.56
N GLU A 23 2.15 5.69 2.54
CA GLU A 23 0.84 5.02 2.65
C GLU A 23 0.96 3.56 2.25
N GLY A 24 0.08 2.72 2.79
CA GLY A 24 -0.04 1.33 2.41
C GLY A 24 -1.34 0.73 2.91
N ALA A 25 -1.46 -0.60 2.85
CA ALA A 25 -2.68 -1.26 3.28
C ALA A 25 -2.49 -2.76 3.62
N LEU A 26 -3.35 -3.26 4.50
CA LEU A 26 -3.64 -4.70 4.62
C LEU A 26 -4.96 -4.99 3.91
N VAL A 27 -4.94 -5.94 2.99
CA VAL A 27 -6.14 -6.33 2.23
C VAL A 27 -6.59 -7.72 2.64
N TYR A 28 -7.86 -7.82 3.00
CA TYR A 28 -8.51 -9.07 3.38
C TYR A 28 -9.61 -9.43 2.37
N ILE A 29 -9.65 -10.68 1.92
CA ILE A 29 -10.75 -11.23 1.12
C ILE A 29 -11.46 -12.30 1.94
N ASP A 30 -12.76 -12.10 2.18
CA ASP A 30 -13.61 -12.97 2.99
C ASP A 30 -12.98 -13.28 4.39
N GLY A 31 -12.26 -12.30 4.94
CA GLY A 31 -11.62 -12.35 6.26
C GLY A 31 -10.18 -12.89 6.28
N LEU A 32 -9.63 -13.33 5.15
CA LEU A 32 -8.25 -13.80 5.03
C LEU A 32 -7.35 -12.70 4.48
N LEU A 33 -6.19 -12.47 5.11
CA LEU A 33 -5.18 -11.55 4.60
C LEU A 33 -4.60 -12.09 3.29
N VAL A 34 -4.72 -11.31 2.22
CA VAL A 34 -4.25 -11.68 0.87
C VAL A 34 -3.16 -10.77 0.34
N LEU A 35 -3.11 -9.51 0.78
CA LEU A 35 -2.05 -8.57 0.45
C LEU A 35 -1.61 -7.86 1.73
N ASP A 36 -0.31 -7.89 1.96
CA ASP A 36 0.38 -7.10 2.98
C ASP A 36 1.24 -6.07 2.24
N LEU A 37 0.75 -4.82 2.23
CA LEU A 37 1.38 -3.69 1.59
C LEU A 37 1.85 -2.71 2.68
N GLN A 38 2.64 -3.21 3.62
CA GLN A 38 3.19 -2.43 4.72
C GLN A 38 4.03 -1.24 4.20
N PRO A 39 3.66 0.02 4.52
CA PRO A 39 4.47 1.17 4.17
C PRO A 39 5.70 1.28 5.06
N SER A 40 6.72 1.96 4.53
CA SER A 40 7.85 2.44 5.31
C SER A 40 8.25 3.81 4.80
N ALA A 41 8.08 4.83 5.63
CA ALA A 41 8.60 6.16 5.35
C ALA A 41 10.10 6.16 5.63
N HIS A 42 10.89 6.62 4.66
CA HIS A 42 12.32 6.77 4.83
C HIS A 42 12.88 7.72 3.76
N CYS A 43 13.96 8.44 4.06
CA CYS A 43 14.48 9.48 3.15
C CYS A 43 14.92 8.95 1.78
N TYR A 44 15.50 7.74 1.72
CA TYR A 44 16.10 7.21 0.49
C TYR A 44 15.71 5.76 0.18
N ASN A 45 14.93 5.12 1.05
CA ASN A 45 14.57 3.71 0.90
C ASN A 45 13.16 3.44 1.44
N GLY A 46 12.28 4.42 1.28
CA GLY A 46 10.89 4.29 1.68
C GLY A 46 10.12 3.43 0.67
N VAL A 47 9.02 2.85 1.14
CA VAL A 47 8.07 2.09 0.35
C VAL A 47 6.69 2.67 0.63
N SER A 48 5.98 3.08 -0.42
CA SER A 48 4.60 3.53 -0.31
C SER A 48 3.78 2.90 -1.44
N TYR A 49 2.54 2.56 -1.10
CA TYR A 49 1.50 2.06 -1.99
C TYR A 49 0.33 3.03 -1.90
N GLN A 50 0.16 3.83 -2.93
CA GLN A 50 -0.96 4.76 -3.04
C GLN A 50 -2.26 3.99 -3.27
N GLU A 51 -3.40 4.65 -3.10
CA GLU A 51 -4.71 4.03 -3.28
C GLU A 51 -4.86 3.28 -4.62
N GLY A 52 -4.35 3.87 -5.71
CA GLY A 52 -4.34 3.24 -7.04
C GLY A 52 -3.49 1.97 -7.09
N ASP A 53 -2.33 1.94 -6.42
CA ASP A 53 -1.47 0.76 -6.34
C ASP A 53 -2.19 -0.37 -5.60
N VAL A 54 -2.84 -0.06 -4.47
CA VAL A 54 -3.59 -1.03 -3.69
C VAL A 54 -4.72 -1.65 -4.53
N TYR A 55 -5.51 -0.83 -5.23
CA TYR A 55 -6.57 -1.34 -6.10
C TYR A 55 -6.03 -2.14 -7.28
N GLN A 56 -4.93 -1.72 -7.89
CA GLN A 56 -4.29 -2.49 -8.95
C GLN A 56 -3.86 -3.87 -8.44
N ARG A 57 -3.20 -3.95 -7.26
CA ARG A 57 -2.79 -5.23 -6.67
C ARG A 57 -3.98 -6.13 -6.33
N ILE A 58 -5.11 -5.55 -5.92
CA ILE A 58 -6.35 -6.29 -5.70
C ILE A 58 -6.84 -6.90 -7.02
N LEU A 59 -6.91 -6.11 -8.09
CA LEU A 59 -7.35 -6.60 -9.41
C LEU A 59 -6.43 -7.70 -9.95
N GLU A 60 -5.12 -7.52 -9.80
CA GLU A 60 -4.11 -8.51 -10.18
C GLU A 60 -4.25 -9.80 -9.38
N HIS A 61 -4.47 -9.72 -8.06
CA HIS A 61 -4.72 -10.90 -7.21
C HIS A 61 -5.99 -11.65 -7.64
N LEU A 62 -7.00 -10.93 -8.12
CA LEU A 62 -8.24 -11.51 -8.66
C LEU A 62 -8.08 -12.09 -10.09
N GLY A 63 -6.88 -11.98 -10.68
CA GLY A 63 -6.57 -12.54 -12.00
C GLY A 63 -6.83 -11.57 -13.16
N HIS A 64 -6.94 -10.27 -12.91
CA HIS A 64 -7.11 -9.25 -13.93
C HIS A 64 -5.80 -8.51 -14.22
N GLY A 65 -5.50 -8.27 -15.49
CA GLY A 65 -4.46 -7.31 -15.88
C GLY A 65 -4.98 -5.89 -15.82
N VAL A 66 -4.13 -4.94 -15.42
CA VAL A 66 -4.44 -3.50 -15.42
C VAL A 66 -3.52 -2.79 -16.42
N GLU A 67 -4.11 -2.06 -17.36
CA GLU A 67 -3.39 -1.23 -18.32
C GLU A 67 -3.69 0.25 -18.03
N GLN A 68 -2.65 1.07 -18.02
CA GLN A 68 -2.74 2.52 -17.82
C GLN A 68 -2.21 3.22 -19.10
N HIS A 69 -2.91 4.25 -19.56
CA HIS A 69 -2.56 5.06 -20.74
C HIS A 69 -2.24 6.50 -20.35
#